data_AF-A0A818ZPF3-F1
#
_entry.id   AF-A0A818ZPF3-F1
#
_cell.length_a   1.000
_cell.length_b   1.000
_cell.length_c   1.000
_cell.angle_alpha   90.00
_cell.angle_beta   90.00
_cell.angle_gamma   90.00
#
_symmetry.space_group_name_H-M   'P 1'
#
loop_
_entity.id
_entity.type
_entity.pdbx_description
1 polymer ?
#
loop_
_entity_poly.entity_id
_entity_poly.type
_entity_poly.pdbx_seq_one_letter_code
_entity_poly.pdbx_strand_id
1 'polypeptide(L)'
;MSNSKRPHQSKFDLNNNDIIASTSTQTKKKKLIINSNEKRLHTIGQIKELRMLNFMCHKNFSIEFHPTPMQIITGANGSGKSTIANAICLCLGAQARTTGRTSNVQSFIRQGERFAELSITLANEGPEAYKPELYGKEIHIIRKIGARQSGYKILGDNHKVISTRKETIAEINQALSISPENPLCVLHQEVAKTFLLQSDTQKKYQ
;
A
#
# COMPACT_ATOMS: atom_id res chain seq x y z
N MET A 1 -42.76 -34.39 6.62
CA MET A 1 -42.39 -35.81 6.38
C MET A 1 -42.52 -36.05 4.87
N SER A 2 -41.68 -36.79 4.14
CA SER A 2 -40.38 -37.46 4.39
C SER A 2 -39.83 -37.85 2.99
N ASN A 3 -38.64 -37.40 2.56
CA ASN A 3 -37.32 -38.02 2.77
C ASN A 3 -37.01 -39.24 1.86
N SER A 4 -36.08 -39.08 0.91
CA SER A 4 -35.18 -40.13 0.34
C SER A 4 -34.17 -39.44 -0.61
N LYS A 5 -32.90 -39.18 -0.25
CA LYS A 5 -31.68 -40.03 -0.15
C LYS A 5 -31.02 -40.43 -1.49
N ARG A 6 -29.70 -40.17 -1.54
CA ARG A 6 -28.73 -40.48 -2.63
C ARG A 6 -28.30 -41.96 -2.61
N PRO A 7 -27.73 -42.47 -3.72
CA PRO A 7 -26.29 -42.82 -3.80
C PRO A 7 -25.62 -42.19 -5.05
N HIS A 8 -24.37 -41.69 -5.09
CA HIS A 8 -22.99 -42.20 -4.86
C HIS A 8 -22.19 -42.35 -6.17
N GLN A 9 -20.87 -42.16 -6.08
CA GLN A 9 -19.93 -41.90 -7.19
C GLN A 9 -19.39 -43.17 -7.88
N SER A 10 -18.87 -43.02 -9.10
CA SER A 10 -17.66 -43.73 -9.54
C SER A 10 -16.79 -42.87 -10.47
N LYS A 11 -15.49 -43.18 -10.51
CA LYS A 11 -14.41 -42.41 -11.18
C LYS A 11 -14.41 -42.64 -12.69
N PHE A 12 -13.82 -41.72 -13.44
CA PHE A 12 -13.20 -42.03 -14.73
C PHE A 12 -11.80 -41.42 -14.79
N ASP A 13 -10.83 -42.26 -15.15
CA ASP A 13 -9.41 -41.96 -15.12
C ASP A 13 -8.92 -41.25 -16.38
N LEU A 14 -7.80 -40.55 -16.24
CA LEU A 14 -7.09 -39.91 -17.35
C LEU A 14 -6.43 -40.97 -18.24
N ASN A 15 -6.74 -40.97 -19.53
CA ASN A 15 -5.88 -41.53 -20.57
C ASN A 15 -6.08 -40.74 -21.87
N ASN A 16 -5.23 -39.73 -22.08
CA ASN A 16 -5.11 -39.01 -23.34
C ASN A 16 -3.84 -39.49 -24.06
N ASN A 17 -4.01 -40.38 -25.03
CA ASN A 17 -3.13 -40.54 -26.19
C ASN A 17 -4.02 -40.64 -27.43
N ASP A 18 -3.47 -40.22 -28.58
CA ASP A 18 -3.96 -40.49 -29.95
C ASP A 18 -5.29 -39.80 -30.38
N ILE A 19 -5.46 -39.23 -31.58
CA ILE A 19 -4.52 -38.59 -32.55
C ILE A 19 -5.19 -37.24 -32.97
N ILE A 20 -4.54 -36.26 -33.60
CA ILE A 20 -4.30 -36.09 -35.05
C ILE A 20 -3.40 -34.83 -35.23
N ALA A 21 -2.63 -34.72 -36.32
CA ALA A 21 -1.80 -33.56 -36.66
C ALA A 21 -2.44 -32.63 -37.71
N SER A 22 -2.08 -31.33 -37.71
CA SER A 22 -1.50 -30.63 -38.88
C SER A 22 -1.41 -29.10 -38.72
N THR A 23 -0.54 -28.49 -39.54
CA THR A 23 -0.56 -27.06 -39.94
C THR A 23 0.01 -26.01 -38.97
N SER A 24 1.35 -26.01 -38.90
CA SER A 24 2.22 -24.82 -38.92
C SER A 24 1.63 -23.42 -38.62
N THR A 25 2.01 -22.86 -37.48
CA THR A 25 2.44 -21.44 -37.38
C THR A 25 3.49 -21.32 -36.27
N GLN A 26 4.69 -20.83 -36.60
CA GLN A 26 5.77 -20.72 -35.62
C GLN A 26 5.60 -19.46 -34.76
N THR A 27 5.17 -19.63 -33.51
CA THR A 27 5.39 -18.63 -32.46
C THR A 27 6.10 -19.30 -31.30
N LYS A 28 7.40 -19.02 -31.13
CA LYS A 28 8.22 -19.56 -30.04
C LYS A 28 7.68 -19.06 -28.69
N LYS A 29 6.79 -19.84 -28.05
CA LYS A 29 6.47 -19.69 -26.63
C LYS A 29 7.74 -19.97 -25.82
N LYS A 30 8.55 -18.93 -25.59
CA LYS A 30 9.57 -18.93 -24.53
C LYS A 30 8.83 -19.17 -23.22
N LYS A 31 8.86 -20.41 -22.73
CA LYS A 31 8.46 -20.75 -21.37
C LYS A 31 9.43 -19.99 -20.45
N LEU A 32 8.97 -18.87 -19.89
CA LEU A 32 9.75 -18.08 -18.94
C LEU A 32 9.98 -18.94 -17.69
N ILE A 33 11.14 -19.59 -17.66
CA ILE A 33 11.70 -20.19 -16.46
C ILE A 33 12.11 -19.01 -15.58
N ILE A 34 11.20 -18.59 -14.70
CA ILE A 34 11.50 -17.60 -13.68
C ILE A 34 12.42 -18.31 -12.67
N ASN A 35 13.70 -17.96 -12.67
CA ASN A 35 14.63 -18.42 -11.64
C ASN A 35 14.13 -17.93 -10.28
N SER A 36 13.60 -18.85 -9.46
CA SER A 36 12.89 -18.55 -8.22
C SER A 36 13.79 -18.00 -7.09
N ASN A 37 15.09 -17.81 -7.36
CA ASN A 37 16.10 -17.42 -6.38
C ASN A 37 16.66 -16.00 -6.60
N GLU A 38 16.20 -15.25 -7.61
CA GLU A 38 16.53 -13.83 -7.70
C GLU A 38 15.77 -13.05 -6.63
N LYS A 39 16.49 -12.56 -5.62
CA LYS A 39 15.95 -11.67 -4.59
C LYS A 39 15.54 -10.35 -5.25
N ARG A 40 14.25 -10.22 -5.58
CA ARG A 40 13.67 -8.99 -6.11
C ARG A 40 14.04 -7.82 -5.21
N LEU A 41 14.58 -6.76 -5.80
CA LEU A 41 14.84 -5.50 -5.13
C LEU A 41 13.58 -4.62 -5.21
N HIS A 42 13.45 -3.70 -4.26
CA HIS A 42 12.42 -2.68 -4.33
C HIS A 42 12.70 -1.73 -5.49
N THR A 43 11.65 -1.31 -6.19
CA THR A 43 11.74 -0.17 -7.11
C THR A 43 11.77 1.13 -6.30
N ILE A 44 12.35 2.18 -6.89
CA ILE A 44 12.30 3.54 -6.33
C ILE A 44 10.87 3.94 -5.93
N GLY A 45 10.74 4.65 -4.81
CA GLY A 45 9.45 5.11 -4.27
C GLY A 45 8.58 4.02 -3.64
N GLN A 46 8.93 2.73 -3.80
CA GLN A 46 8.15 1.65 -3.22
C GLN A 46 8.24 1.68 -1.69
N ILE A 47 7.09 1.55 -1.04
CA ILE A 47 7.00 1.40 0.42
C ILE A 47 7.68 0.07 0.79
N LYS A 48 8.64 0.11 1.70
CA LYS A 48 9.31 -1.06 2.30
C LYS A 48 8.69 -1.47 3.62
N GLU A 49 8.28 -0.48 4.42
CA GLU A 49 7.73 -0.73 5.76
C GLU A 49 6.74 0.38 6.17
N LEU A 50 5.73 -0.01 6.95
CA LEU A 50 4.90 0.90 7.75
C LEU A 50 4.88 0.44 9.22
N ARG A 51 5.16 1.35 10.15
CA ARG A 51 4.96 1.16 11.61
C ARG A 51 3.91 2.14 12.14
N MET A 52 3.13 1.67 13.10
CA MET A 52 2.06 2.41 13.77
C MET A 52 2.09 2.15 15.27
N LEU A 53 2.34 3.20 16.06
CA LEU A 53 2.25 3.20 17.52
C LEU A 53 1.04 4.04 17.94
N ASN A 54 0.19 3.48 18.80
CA ASN A 54 -0.97 4.15 19.40
C ASN A 54 -1.91 4.84 18.38
N PHE A 55 -2.18 4.18 17.26
CA PHE A 55 -2.93 4.74 16.14
C PHE A 55 -4.25 3.98 15.90
N MET A 56 -5.38 4.64 16.12
CA MET A 56 -6.73 4.06 16.15
C MET A 56 -6.80 2.74 16.96
N CYS A 57 -7.09 1.62 16.30
CA CYS A 57 -7.22 0.29 16.90
C CYS A 57 -5.85 -0.37 17.18
N HIS A 58 -4.77 0.13 16.60
CA HIS A 58 -3.43 -0.45 16.73
C HIS A 58 -2.66 0.17 17.89
N LYS A 59 -2.27 -0.64 18.88
CA LYS A 59 -1.37 -0.19 19.96
C LYS A 59 0.08 -0.16 19.49
N ASN A 60 0.54 -1.26 18.88
CA ASN A 60 1.82 -1.34 18.19
C ASN A 60 1.61 -2.31 17.02
N PHE A 61 1.91 -1.87 15.80
CA PHE A 61 1.74 -2.63 14.57
C PHE A 61 2.85 -2.27 13.60
N SER A 62 3.41 -3.28 12.93
CA SER A 62 4.37 -3.12 11.84
C SER A 62 4.01 -4.05 10.70
N ILE A 63 4.21 -3.59 9.47
CA ILE A 63 4.10 -4.40 8.26
C ILE A 63 5.27 -4.08 7.34
N GLU A 64 6.01 -5.11 6.96
CA GLU A 64 6.96 -5.07 5.86
C GLU A 64 6.22 -5.37 4.56
N PHE A 65 6.53 -4.60 3.53
CA PHE A 65 5.96 -4.75 2.20
C PHE A 65 6.96 -5.49 1.32
N HIS A 66 6.49 -6.49 0.58
CA HIS A 66 7.33 -7.26 -0.33
C HIS A 66 7.60 -6.48 -1.64
N PRO A 67 8.76 -6.64 -2.31
CA PRO A 67 9.06 -6.07 -3.63
C PRO A 67 8.27 -6.76 -4.77
N THR A 68 6.94 -6.78 -4.66
CA THR A 68 5.98 -7.22 -5.68
C THR A 68 5.07 -6.08 -6.11
N PRO A 69 4.59 -6.07 -7.38
CA PRO A 69 3.67 -5.02 -7.87
C PRO A 69 2.30 -5.02 -7.18
N MET A 70 1.91 -6.14 -6.57
CA MET A 70 0.63 -6.31 -5.89
C MET A 70 0.85 -7.00 -4.54
N GLN A 71 0.13 -6.55 -3.53
CA GLN A 71 0.06 -7.12 -2.18
C GLN A 71 -1.37 -7.00 -1.69
N ILE A 72 -1.89 -8.04 -1.02
CA ILE A 72 -3.28 -8.13 -0.59
C ILE A 72 -3.31 -8.26 0.93
N ILE A 73 -3.95 -7.31 1.62
CA ILE A 73 -4.11 -7.33 3.08
C ILE A 73 -5.55 -7.75 3.39
N THR A 74 -5.70 -8.91 4.01
CA THR A 74 -7.00 -9.50 4.40
C THR A 74 -7.18 -9.51 5.92
N GLY A 75 -8.40 -9.82 6.39
CA GLY A 75 -8.76 -9.85 7.80
C GLY A 75 -10.23 -9.52 8.06
N ALA A 76 -10.71 -9.75 9.28
CA ALA A 76 -12.10 -9.52 9.67
C ALA A 76 -12.55 -8.04 9.53
N ASN A 77 -13.87 -7.81 9.50
CA ASN A 77 -14.39 -6.45 9.56
C ASN A 77 -14.02 -5.79 10.90
N GLY A 78 -13.66 -4.51 10.87
CA GLY A 78 -13.14 -3.79 12.04
C GLY A 78 -11.65 -4.04 12.38
N SER A 79 -10.95 -4.98 11.73
CA SER A 79 -9.55 -5.34 12.05
C SER A 79 -8.48 -4.29 11.70
N GLY A 80 -8.86 -3.05 11.39
CA GLY A 80 -7.91 -1.97 11.08
C GLY A 80 -7.23 -2.03 9.71
N LYS A 81 -7.79 -2.73 8.71
CA LYS A 81 -7.25 -2.76 7.33
C LYS A 81 -7.16 -1.37 6.71
N SER A 82 -8.28 -0.63 6.67
CA SER A 82 -8.34 0.73 6.13
C SER A 82 -7.47 1.73 6.90
N THR A 83 -7.15 1.42 8.16
CA THR A 83 -6.22 2.20 9.00
C THR A 83 -4.79 2.20 8.42
N ILE A 84 -4.37 1.13 7.72
CA ILE A 84 -3.07 1.05 7.05
C ILE A 84 -2.98 2.10 5.91
N ALA A 85 -4.00 2.16 5.05
CA ALA A 85 -4.07 3.19 4.00
C ALA A 85 -4.09 4.61 4.59
N ASN A 86 -4.87 4.84 5.65
CA ASN A 86 -4.89 6.13 6.34
C ASN A 86 -3.52 6.52 6.91
N ALA A 87 -2.78 5.57 7.50
CA ALA A 87 -1.44 5.80 8.03
C ALA A 87 -0.43 6.15 6.93
N ILE A 88 -0.48 5.45 5.79
CA ILE A 88 0.35 5.75 4.61
C ILE A 88 0.09 7.19 4.14
N CYS A 89 -1.17 7.57 3.90
CA CYS A 89 -1.55 8.92 3.50
C CYS A 89 -1.03 9.98 4.50
N LEU A 90 -1.26 9.75 5.80
CA LEU A 90 -0.83 10.69 6.84
C LEU A 90 0.69 10.81 6.92
N CYS A 91 1.46 9.73 6.80
CA CYS A 91 2.92 9.81 6.73
C CYS A 91 3.38 10.66 5.54
N LEU A 92 2.80 10.42 4.36
CA LEU A 92 3.15 11.10 3.10
C LEU A 92 2.61 12.54 3.01
N GLY A 93 2.22 13.15 4.15
CA GLY A 93 1.85 14.57 4.21
C GLY A 93 0.38 14.89 3.89
N ALA A 94 -0.45 13.90 3.57
CA ALA A 94 -1.86 14.13 3.28
C ALA A 94 -2.62 14.71 4.49
N GLN A 95 -3.64 15.50 4.19
CA GLN A 95 -4.49 16.12 5.20
C GLN A 95 -5.45 15.09 5.81
N ALA A 96 -5.78 15.23 7.10
CA ALA A 96 -6.69 14.30 7.79
C ALA A 96 -8.01 14.07 7.01
N ARG A 97 -8.58 15.16 6.47
CA ARG A 97 -9.82 15.14 5.67
C ARG A 97 -9.77 14.28 4.40
N THR A 98 -8.62 14.08 3.76
CA THR A 98 -8.55 13.29 2.51
C THR A 98 -8.69 11.79 2.75
N THR A 99 -8.46 11.32 3.99
CA THR A 99 -8.67 9.92 4.40
C THR A 99 -10.14 9.50 4.47
N GLY A 100 -11.08 10.44 4.32
CA GLY A 100 -12.52 10.26 4.54
C GLY A 100 -12.94 10.09 6.01
N ARG A 101 -12.00 9.90 6.96
CA ARG A 101 -12.37 9.47 8.32
C ARG A 101 -12.68 10.60 9.31
N THR A 102 -11.95 11.71 9.26
CA THR A 102 -12.05 12.82 10.21
C THR A 102 -11.29 14.04 9.69
N SER A 103 -11.75 15.25 10.02
CA SER A 103 -11.03 16.49 9.75
C SER A 103 -9.87 16.74 10.72
N ASN A 104 -9.89 16.11 11.89
CA ASN A 104 -8.97 16.37 13.00
C ASN A 104 -7.90 15.26 13.12
N VAL A 105 -6.62 15.61 13.00
CA VAL A 105 -5.53 14.62 13.07
C VAL A 105 -5.39 13.97 14.46
N GLN A 106 -5.77 14.67 15.53
CA GLN A 106 -5.77 14.12 16.89
C GLN A 106 -6.77 12.98 17.06
N SER A 107 -7.85 12.93 16.27
CA SER A 107 -8.83 11.83 16.30
C SER A 107 -8.28 10.48 15.81
N PHE A 108 -7.04 10.45 15.27
CA PHE A 108 -6.33 9.22 14.94
C PHE A 108 -5.56 8.64 16.12
N ILE A 109 -5.36 9.38 17.22
CA ILE A 109 -4.72 8.85 18.43
C ILE A 109 -5.64 7.77 19.03
N ARG A 110 -5.05 6.62 19.37
CA ARG A 110 -5.75 5.53 20.07
C ARG A 110 -6.37 6.04 21.37
N GLN A 111 -7.61 5.66 21.64
CA GLN A 111 -8.30 6.04 22.87
C GLN A 111 -7.50 5.62 24.12
N GLY A 112 -7.31 6.56 25.05
CA GLY A 112 -6.50 6.40 26.26
C GLY A 112 -5.02 6.76 26.12
N GLU A 113 -4.51 6.93 24.89
CA GLU A 113 -3.11 7.25 24.62
C GLU A 113 -2.88 8.76 24.46
N ARG A 114 -1.67 9.24 24.80
CA ARG A 114 -1.33 10.69 24.75
C ARG A 114 -0.84 11.16 23.38
N PHE A 115 -0.38 10.23 22.54
CA PHE A 115 0.15 10.48 21.21
C PHE A 115 0.02 9.23 20.35
N ALA A 116 0.01 9.42 19.03
CA ALA A 116 0.27 8.39 18.03
C ALA A 116 1.60 8.70 17.32
N GLU A 117 2.24 7.66 16.80
CA GLU A 117 3.41 7.80 15.93
C GLU A 117 3.28 6.86 14.74
N LEU A 118 3.55 7.39 13.57
CA LEU A 118 3.55 6.67 12.30
C LEU A 118 4.96 6.76 11.71
N SER A 119 5.47 5.67 11.15
CA SER A 119 6.71 5.66 10.38
C SER A 119 6.47 4.94 9.07
N ILE A 120 6.89 5.52 7.96
CA ILE A 120 6.93 4.85 6.66
C ILE A 120 8.37 4.87 6.13
N THR A 121 8.79 3.76 5.52
CA THR A 121 10.10 3.62 4.88
C THR A 121 9.90 3.48 3.39
N LEU A 122 10.52 4.34 2.60
CA LEU A 122 10.49 4.33 1.14
C LEU A 122 11.85 3.89 0.57
N ALA A 123 11.83 3.08 -0.48
CA ALA A 123 13.03 2.72 -1.22
C ALA A 123 13.56 3.91 -2.04
N ASN A 124 14.86 4.19 -1.89
CA ASN A 124 15.57 5.28 -2.56
C ASN A 124 16.81 4.74 -3.29
N GLU A 125 16.63 3.64 -4.02
CA GLU A 125 17.69 2.98 -4.80
C GLU A 125 17.33 3.03 -6.31
N GLY A 126 18.35 3.25 -7.15
CA GLY A 126 18.21 3.28 -8.61
C GLY A 126 18.66 4.61 -9.24
N PRO A 127 18.58 4.74 -10.58
CA PRO A 127 19.09 5.92 -11.30
C PRO A 127 18.37 7.23 -10.96
N GLU A 128 17.10 7.14 -10.55
CA GLU A 128 16.24 8.30 -10.26
C GLU A 128 16.18 8.64 -8.76
N ALA A 129 17.06 8.03 -7.94
CA ALA A 129 17.05 8.19 -6.48
C ALA A 129 17.05 9.66 -6.05
N TYR A 130 16.20 10.01 -5.08
CA TYR A 130 16.08 11.37 -4.58
C TYR A 130 17.20 11.67 -3.57
N LYS A 131 18.14 12.53 -3.97
CA LYS A 131 19.26 13.02 -3.13
C LYS A 131 19.96 11.86 -2.39
N PRO A 132 20.46 10.81 -3.09
CA PRO A 132 21.03 9.61 -2.48
C PRO A 132 22.27 9.90 -1.64
N GLU A 133 23.00 11.00 -1.91
CA GLU A 133 24.09 11.50 -1.07
C GLU A 133 23.64 11.99 0.31
N LEU A 134 22.36 12.33 0.46
CA LEU A 134 21.77 12.88 1.68
C LEU A 134 20.94 11.83 2.44
N TYR A 135 20.12 11.05 1.73
CA TYR A 135 19.24 10.03 2.31
C TYR A 135 19.79 8.61 2.24
N GLY A 136 20.76 8.33 1.38
CA GLY A 136 21.21 6.97 1.10
C GLY A 136 20.10 6.15 0.43
N LYS A 137 20.04 4.86 0.78
CA LYS A 137 19.19 3.85 0.12
C LYS A 137 17.72 3.87 0.55
N GLU A 138 17.41 4.53 1.66
CA GLU A 138 16.07 4.53 2.25
C GLU A 138 15.71 5.92 2.77
N ILE A 139 14.45 6.31 2.59
CA ILE A 139 13.90 7.53 3.18
C ILE A 139 12.87 7.11 4.22
N HIS A 140 13.12 7.45 5.48
CA HIS A 140 12.17 7.24 6.57
C HIS A 140 11.43 8.53 6.86
N ILE A 141 10.09 8.49 6.81
CA ILE A 141 9.23 9.62 7.18
C ILE A 141 8.44 9.22 8.42
N ILE A 142 8.72 9.91 9.53
CA ILE A 142 8.05 9.71 10.83
C ILE A 142 7.10 10.88 11.06
N ARG A 143 5.81 10.60 11.29
CA ARG A 143 4.81 11.58 11.74
C ARG A 143 4.43 11.30 13.18
N LYS A 144 4.68 12.25 14.09
CA LYS A 144 4.23 12.20 15.48
C LYS A 144 3.00 13.09 15.66
N ILE A 145 1.95 12.56 16.29
CA ILE A 145 0.67 13.22 16.52
C ILE A 145 0.41 13.22 18.03
N GLY A 146 0.60 14.36 18.69
CA GLY A 146 0.21 14.56 20.09
C GLY A 146 -1.10 15.34 20.21
N ALA A 147 -1.65 15.41 21.43
CA ALA A 147 -2.93 16.09 21.69
C ALA A 147 -2.99 17.57 21.24
N ARG A 148 -1.87 18.31 21.25
CA ARG A 148 -1.81 19.73 20.87
C ARG A 148 -1.00 20.02 19.61
N GLN A 149 -0.05 19.15 19.25
CA GLN A 149 0.90 19.39 18.17
C GLN A 149 1.11 18.11 17.35
N SER A 150 1.29 18.27 16.03
CA SER A 150 1.79 17.20 15.17
C SER A 150 2.98 17.70 14.37
N GLY A 151 3.98 16.85 14.16
CA GLY A 151 5.18 17.20 13.41
C GLY A 151 5.79 16.01 12.71
N TYR A 152 6.74 16.29 11.83
CA TYR A 152 7.45 15.28 11.05
C TYR A 152 8.94 15.22 11.41
N LYS A 153 9.54 14.07 11.15
CA LYS A 153 10.98 13.89 10.98
C LYS A 153 11.19 13.09 9.71
N ILE A 154 12.11 13.54 8.87
CA ILE A 154 12.55 12.84 7.67
C ILE A 154 14.02 12.48 7.90
N LEU A 155 14.35 11.20 7.70
CA LEU A 155 15.65 10.60 8.00
C LEU A 155 16.13 9.78 6.80
N GLY A 156 17.46 9.68 6.64
CA GLY A 156 18.09 8.76 5.71
C GLY A 156 18.30 7.37 6.31
N ASP A 157 18.86 6.46 5.52
CA ASP A 157 19.18 5.08 5.91
C ASP A 157 20.05 4.97 7.18
N ASN A 158 20.94 5.93 7.39
CA ASN A 158 21.75 6.10 8.61
C ASN A 158 20.96 6.58 9.85
N HIS A 159 19.64 6.72 9.75
CA HIS A 159 18.73 7.22 10.78
C HIS A 159 19.07 8.62 11.34
N LYS A 160 19.84 9.44 10.61
CA LYS A 160 20.07 10.86 10.92
C LYS A 160 18.87 11.69 10.46
N VAL A 161 18.39 12.60 11.31
CA VAL A 161 17.35 13.56 10.93
C VAL A 161 17.93 14.58 9.94
N ILE A 162 17.31 14.66 8.76
CA ILE A 162 17.69 15.54 7.65
C ILE A 162 16.75 16.75 7.58
N SER A 163 15.45 16.54 7.83
CA SER A 163 14.44 17.60 7.82
C SER A 163 13.31 17.28 8.80
N THR A 164 12.56 18.31 9.18
CA THR A 164 11.31 18.22 9.95
C THR A 164 10.15 18.93 9.25
N ARG A 165 10.41 19.51 8.07
CA ARG A 165 9.50 20.35 7.30
C ARG A 165 8.54 19.51 6.46
N LYS A 166 7.27 19.93 6.36
CA LYS A 166 6.27 19.24 5.54
C LYS A 166 6.59 19.41 4.05
N GLU A 167 7.18 20.54 3.70
CA GLU A 167 7.58 20.93 2.35
C GLU A 167 8.57 19.92 1.76
N THR A 168 9.51 19.43 2.58
CA THR A 168 10.44 18.36 2.18
C THR A 168 9.74 17.05 1.85
N ILE A 169 8.61 16.73 2.48
CA ILE A 169 7.79 15.55 2.12
C ILE A 169 7.10 15.77 0.76
N ALA A 170 6.69 17.00 0.45
CA ALA A 170 6.15 17.33 -0.87
C ALA A 170 7.23 17.22 -1.98
N GLU A 171 8.46 17.67 -1.73
CA GLU A 171 9.61 17.45 -2.63
C GLU A 171 9.87 15.95 -2.87
N ILE A 172 9.90 15.14 -1.81
CA ILE A 172 10.11 13.68 -1.88
C ILE A 172 8.97 13.02 -2.68
N ASN A 173 7.73 13.35 -2.36
CA ASN A 173 6.55 12.85 -3.08
C ASN A 173 6.62 13.18 -4.58
N GLN A 174 6.98 14.42 -4.93
CA GLN A 174 7.10 14.85 -6.32
C GLN A 174 8.21 14.07 -7.05
N ALA A 175 9.39 13.94 -6.46
CA ALA A 175 10.52 13.23 -7.07
C ALA A 175 10.23 11.73 -7.25
N LEU A 176 9.56 11.10 -6.29
CA LEU A 176 9.23 9.68 -6.30
C LEU A 176 7.89 9.37 -7.02
N SER A 177 7.26 10.37 -7.67
CA SER A 177 5.94 10.26 -8.32
C SER A 177 4.80 9.75 -7.41
N ILE A 178 4.87 10.03 -6.11
CA ILE A 178 3.88 9.64 -5.10
C ILE A 178 2.87 10.78 -4.92
N SER A 179 1.57 10.47 -4.99
CA SER A 179 0.49 11.46 -4.84
C SER A 179 -0.61 10.98 -3.88
N PRO A 180 -0.41 11.10 -2.56
CA PRO A 180 -1.30 10.47 -1.56
C PRO A 180 -2.68 11.15 -1.46
N GLU A 181 -2.88 12.32 -2.07
CA GLU A 181 -4.18 12.99 -2.18
C GLU A 181 -4.90 12.70 -3.51
N ASN A 182 -4.25 12.01 -4.46
CA ASN A 182 -4.87 11.60 -5.73
C ASN A 182 -5.69 10.30 -5.51
N PRO A 183 -7.01 10.28 -5.79
CA PRO A 183 -7.85 9.10 -5.59
C PRO A 183 -7.50 7.92 -6.50
N LEU A 184 -6.73 8.14 -7.59
CA LEU A 184 -6.16 7.07 -8.42
C LEU A 184 -4.94 6.40 -7.77
N CYS A 185 -4.25 7.09 -6.86
CA CYS A 185 -3.14 6.55 -6.07
C CYS A 185 -3.64 5.92 -4.77
N VAL A 186 -4.57 6.57 -4.06
CA VAL A 186 -5.22 6.02 -2.86
C VAL A 186 -6.74 6.13 -2.95
N LEU A 187 -7.37 5.03 -3.36
CA LEU A 187 -8.82 4.92 -3.42
C LEU A 187 -9.39 4.48 -2.05
N HIS A 188 -9.64 5.44 -1.16
CA HIS A 188 -10.31 5.17 0.11
C HIS A 188 -11.72 4.59 -0.10
N GLN A 189 -12.16 3.69 0.80
CA GLN A 189 -13.41 2.92 0.64
C GLN A 189 -14.66 3.80 0.43
N GLU A 190 -14.73 4.97 1.05
CA GLU A 190 -15.85 5.92 0.88
C GLU A 190 -15.77 6.65 -0.47
N VAL A 191 -14.56 7.09 -0.86
CA VAL A 191 -14.30 7.68 -2.18
C VAL A 191 -14.64 6.69 -3.29
N ALA A 192 -14.31 5.41 -3.13
CA ALA A 192 -14.68 4.34 -4.07
C ALA A 192 -16.20 4.24 -4.30
N LYS A 193 -16.99 4.32 -3.22
CA LYS A 193 -18.46 4.30 -3.31
C LYS A 193 -18.98 5.51 -4.08
N THR A 194 -18.53 6.71 -3.73
CA THR A 194 -18.99 7.95 -4.38
C THR A 194 -18.51 8.05 -5.82
N PHE A 195 -17.29 7.62 -6.14
CA PHE A 195 -16.74 7.61 -7.50
C PHE A 195 -17.55 6.74 -8.45
N LEU A 196 -17.97 5.55 -8.01
CA LEU A 196 -18.83 4.66 -8.80
C LEU A 196 -20.27 5.17 -8.96
N LEU A 197 -20.74 5.98 -8.01
CA LEU A 197 -22.08 6.59 -8.02
C LEU A 197 -22.14 7.92 -8.78
N GLN A 198 -21.01 8.61 -8.96
CA GLN A 198 -20.90 9.83 -9.76
C GLN A 198 -20.71 9.49 -11.25
N SER A 199 -21.77 8.93 -11.85
CA SER A 199 -21.90 8.77 -13.30
C SER A 199 -22.17 10.09 -14.04
N ASP A 200 -22.45 11.18 -13.29
CA ASP A 200 -22.89 12.48 -13.79
C ASP A 200 -21.85 13.17 -14.69
N THR A 201 -22.11 13.16 -16.00
CA THR A 201 -21.17 13.53 -17.07
C THR A 201 -20.64 14.96 -16.93
N GLN A 202 -21.42 15.86 -16.33
CA GLN A 202 -21.10 17.28 -16.14
C GLN A 202 -19.89 17.53 -15.21
N LYS A 203 -19.59 16.60 -14.28
CA LYS A 203 -18.49 16.77 -13.30
C LYS A 203 -17.17 16.12 -13.71
N LYS A 204 -17.09 15.53 -14.91
CA LYS A 204 -15.88 14.85 -15.40
C LYS A 204 -14.92 15.76 -16.18
N TYR A 205 -15.31 17.01 -16.44
CA TYR A 205 -14.60 17.96 -17.31
C TYR A 205 -14.49 19.38 -16.70
N GLN A 206 -14.54 19.50 -15.37
CA GLN A 206 -14.25 20.73 -14.61
C GLN A 206 -13.05 20.50 -13.69
#